data_AF-A0A0F9SH59-F1
#
_entry.id   AF-A0A0F9SH59-F1
#
_cell.length_a   1.000
_cell.length_b   1.000
_cell.length_c   1.000
_cell.angle_alpha   90.00
_cell.angle_beta   90.00
_cell.angle_gamma   90.00
#
_symmetry.space_group_name_H-M   'P 1'
#
loop_
_entity.id
_entity.type
_entity.pdbx_description
1 polymer ?
#
loop_
_entity_poly.entity_id
_entity_poly.type
_entity_poly.pdbx_seq_one_letter_code
_entity_poly.pdbx_strand_id
1 'polypeptide(L)'
;MKYNICVPIPVKSLKISENAPIIKKVLYTNPNLIELRFDYINDVQNITKDFISSLLNRIQPKVPVISTFRDSSEGGQIKIDKNERFQILKVLIEAKPKYLDIELNTEKDVLSEVIRLASLYKVKLIYSYHDFEKTPSYIEASNLIEKFLKKLNNEMLIDLKIVESGIYKLIFTANSFEDNLLPLQLCKTKPYKKQRFISFCMGDIGLFSRITCIFSGSFLTYGYFEEKTALGQIHIKEIRRILKLMNFNV
;
A
#
# COMPACT_ATOMS: atom_id res chain seq x y z
N MET A 1 6.35 -18.14 11.38
CA MET A 1 6.60 -16.85 10.68
C MET A 1 5.50 -15.87 11.06
N LYS A 2 5.84 -14.71 11.61
CA LYS A 2 4.85 -13.68 11.93
C LYS A 2 4.31 -13.07 10.63
N TYR A 3 3.00 -13.20 10.39
CA TYR A 3 2.33 -12.56 9.26
C TYR A 3 1.87 -11.15 9.60
N ASN A 4 1.67 -10.34 8.55
CA ASN A 4 1.11 -9.00 8.68
C ASN A 4 -0.21 -8.91 7.92
N ILE A 5 -1.25 -8.48 8.61
CA ILE A 5 -2.52 -8.04 8.01
C ILE A 5 -2.61 -6.52 8.12
N CYS A 6 -2.78 -5.86 6.98
CA CYS A 6 -3.10 -4.44 6.90
C CYS A 6 -4.61 -4.26 6.80
N VAL A 7 -5.16 -3.30 7.55
CA VAL A 7 -6.56 -2.87 7.42
C VAL A 7 -6.59 -1.44 6.89
N PRO A 8 -7.14 -1.20 5.68
CA PRO A 8 -7.32 0.13 5.16
C PRO A 8 -8.53 0.80 5.81
N ILE A 9 -8.43 2.11 6.03
CA ILE A 9 -9.48 2.98 6.55
C ILE A 9 -9.65 4.14 5.55
N PRO A 10 -10.80 4.24 4.87
CA PRO A 10 -11.12 5.42 4.08
C PRO A 10 -11.35 6.61 4.99
N VAL A 11 -10.53 7.66 4.84
CA VAL A 11 -10.67 8.92 5.57
C VAL A 11 -11.65 9.78 4.77
N LYS A 12 -12.90 9.88 5.23
CA LYS A 12 -13.99 10.54 4.48
C LYS A 12 -14.27 11.98 4.92
N SER A 13 -13.60 12.43 5.98
CA SER A 13 -13.88 13.71 6.64
C SER A 13 -12.61 14.31 7.24
N LEU A 14 -12.54 15.65 7.25
CA LEU A 14 -11.49 16.40 7.92
C LEU A 14 -11.71 16.56 9.43
N LYS A 15 -12.81 16.01 9.97
CA LYS A 15 -13.10 16.05 11.41
C LYS A 15 -12.55 14.83 12.12
N ILE A 16 -11.71 15.06 13.14
CA ILE A 16 -11.15 13.99 13.97
C ILE A 16 -12.25 13.20 14.71
N SER A 17 -13.33 13.87 15.11
CA SER A 17 -14.47 13.24 15.79
C SER A 17 -15.17 12.17 14.95
N GLU A 18 -15.14 12.29 13.62
CA GLU A 18 -15.78 11.33 12.70
C GLU A 18 -14.86 10.15 12.37
N ASN A 19 -13.54 10.37 12.31
CA ASN A 19 -12.56 9.32 12.01
C ASN A 19 -12.14 8.49 13.25
N ALA A 20 -12.07 9.13 14.43
CA ALA A 20 -11.56 8.49 15.65
C ALA A 20 -12.34 7.24 16.08
N PRO A 21 -13.69 7.18 15.98
CA PRO A 21 -14.45 5.98 16.29
C PRO A 21 -14.07 4.79 15.38
N ILE A 22 -13.93 5.02 14.07
CA ILE A 22 -13.58 3.97 13.10
C ILE A 22 -12.17 3.45 13.39
N ILE A 23 -11.21 4.35 13.61
CA ILE A 23 -9.85 3.99 14.00
C ILE A 23 -9.85 3.13 15.27
N LYS A 24 -10.61 3.53 16.29
CA LYS A 24 -10.71 2.77 17.55
C LYS A 24 -11.25 1.36 17.32
N LYS A 25 -12.31 1.21 16.51
CA LYS A 25 -12.88 -0.09 16.16
C LYS A 25 -11.89 -0.97 15.39
N VAL A 26 -11.19 -0.42 14.40
CA VAL A 26 -10.15 -1.15 13.66
C VAL A 26 -9.02 -1.59 14.59
N LEU A 27 -8.58 -0.74 15.52
CA LEU A 27 -7.57 -1.12 16.52
C LEU A 27 -8.01 -2.30 17.40
N TYR A 28 -9.30 -2.40 17.78
CA TYR A 28 -9.81 -3.57 18.51
C TYR A 28 -9.72 -4.88 17.71
N THR A 29 -9.55 -4.80 16.39
CA THR A 29 -9.25 -5.98 15.58
C THR A 29 -7.78 -6.37 15.61
N ASN A 30 -6.89 -5.72 16.34
CA ASN A 30 -5.45 -6.04 16.45
C ASN A 30 -4.69 -6.12 15.10
N PRO A 31 -4.89 -5.19 14.15
CA PRO A 31 -4.21 -5.24 12.86
C PRO A 31 -2.68 -5.10 13.03
N ASN A 32 -1.91 -5.64 12.10
CA ASN A 32 -0.46 -5.47 12.11
C ASN A 32 -0.03 -4.12 11.54
N LEU A 33 -0.82 -3.60 10.59
CA LEU A 33 -0.68 -2.28 9.98
C LEU A 33 -2.07 -1.68 9.75
N ILE A 34 -2.15 -0.35 9.73
CA ILE A 34 -3.33 0.37 9.24
C ILE A 34 -2.92 1.21 8.03
N GLU A 35 -3.71 1.19 6.97
CA GLU A 35 -3.56 2.10 5.83
C GLU A 35 -4.62 3.21 5.96
N LEU A 36 -4.22 4.47 6.00
CA LEU A 36 -5.14 5.61 5.93
C LEU A 36 -5.22 6.07 4.47
N ARG A 37 -6.43 5.97 3.89
CA ARG A 37 -6.72 6.33 2.51
C ARG A 37 -7.30 7.75 2.47
N PHE A 38 -6.45 8.71 2.11
CA PHE A 38 -6.80 10.15 2.08
C PHE A 38 -7.48 10.59 0.78
N ASP A 39 -7.43 9.76 -0.27
CA ASP A 39 -8.13 10.02 -1.53
C ASP A 39 -9.66 9.99 -1.41
N TYR A 40 -10.20 9.59 -0.24
CA TYR A 40 -11.64 9.64 0.08
C TYR A 40 -12.09 11.01 0.63
N ILE A 41 -11.18 11.97 0.80
CA ILE A 41 -11.50 13.34 1.21
C ILE A 41 -11.73 14.18 -0.04
N ASN A 42 -12.93 14.75 -0.19
CA ASN A 42 -13.22 15.64 -1.33
C ASN A 42 -12.51 17.00 -1.22
N ASP A 43 -12.43 17.53 0.00
CA ASP A 43 -11.81 18.83 0.29
C ASP A 43 -10.30 18.69 0.52
N VAL A 44 -9.59 18.31 -0.56
CA VAL A 44 -8.17 17.93 -0.51
C VAL A 44 -7.24 19.07 -0.08
N GLN A 45 -7.61 20.31 -0.39
CA GLN A 45 -6.80 21.50 -0.09
C GLN A 45 -6.71 21.79 1.41
N ASN A 46 -7.68 21.29 2.18
CA ASN A 46 -7.74 21.42 3.63
C ASN A 46 -7.15 20.21 4.37
N ILE A 47 -6.52 19.26 3.67
CA ILE A 47 -5.73 18.20 4.29
C ILE A 47 -4.43 18.82 4.83
N THR A 48 -4.39 19.09 6.14
CA THR A 48 -3.21 19.67 6.79
C THR A 48 -2.37 18.62 7.50
N LYS A 49 -1.09 18.93 7.71
CA LYS A 49 -0.17 18.13 8.53
C LYS A 49 -0.71 17.89 9.94
N ASP A 50 -1.35 18.88 10.56
CA ASP A 50 -1.87 18.78 11.93
C ASP A 50 -3.07 17.83 12.03
N PHE A 51 -3.94 17.86 11.02
CA PHE A 51 -5.02 16.89 10.89
C PHE A 51 -4.47 15.47 10.76
N ILE A 52 -3.51 15.24 9.86
CA ILE A 52 -2.88 13.93 9.66
C ILE A 52 -2.19 13.47 10.96
N SER A 53 -1.40 14.36 11.59
CA SER A 53 -0.70 14.06 12.84
C SER A 53 -1.66 13.69 13.97
N SER A 54 -2.82 14.34 14.03
CA SER A 54 -3.88 14.00 14.99
C SER A 54 -4.47 12.61 14.78
N LEU A 55 -4.58 12.14 13.53
CA LEU A 55 -4.95 10.75 13.24
C LEU A 55 -3.82 9.78 13.60
N LEU A 56 -2.58 10.09 13.21
CA LEU A 56 -1.41 9.25 13.46
C LEU A 56 -1.16 9.03 14.95
N ASN A 57 -1.31 10.07 15.79
CA ASN A 57 -1.13 10.00 17.25
C ASN A 57 -2.10 9.04 17.95
N ARG A 58 -3.21 8.68 17.28
CA ARG A 58 -4.18 7.70 17.81
C ARG A 58 -3.80 6.25 17.49
N ILE A 59 -2.85 6.03 16.57
CA ILE A 59 -2.52 4.72 16.01
C ILE A 59 -1.07 4.36 16.32
N GLN A 60 -0.13 5.27 16.02
CA GLN A 60 1.29 5.12 16.28
C GLN A 60 1.62 5.48 17.74
N PRO A 61 2.67 4.89 18.34
CA PRO A 61 3.57 3.89 17.77
C PRO A 61 3.03 2.44 17.85
N LYS A 62 1.84 2.22 18.42
CA LYS A 62 1.29 0.88 18.68
C LYS A 62 1.12 0.05 17.41
N VAL A 63 0.59 0.66 16.36
CA VAL A 63 0.43 0.06 15.04
C VAL A 63 1.09 0.99 14.01
N PRO A 64 2.00 0.49 13.15
CA PRO A 64 2.57 1.30 12.07
C PRO A 64 1.49 1.69 11.05
N VAL A 65 1.54 2.94 10.60
CA VAL A 65 0.59 3.48 9.62
C VAL A 65 1.23 3.58 8.23
N ILE A 66 0.46 3.17 7.22
CA ILE A 66 0.68 3.49 5.81
C ILE A 66 -0.22 4.67 5.47
N SER A 67 0.35 5.80 5.07
CA SER A 67 -0.43 6.89 4.47
C SER A 67 -0.50 6.68 2.96
N THR A 68 -1.69 6.79 2.40
CA THR A 68 -1.92 6.58 0.97
C THR A 68 -2.86 7.64 0.44
N PHE A 69 -2.44 8.30 -0.64
CA PHE A 69 -3.32 9.10 -1.50
C PHE A 69 -3.31 8.42 -2.87
N ARG A 70 -4.25 7.49 -3.08
CA ARG A 70 -4.30 6.67 -4.29
C ARG A 70 -4.66 7.53 -5.49
N ASP A 71 -3.89 7.44 -6.56
CA ASP A 71 -4.21 8.10 -7.82
C ASP A 71 -5.50 7.55 -8.45
N SER A 72 -6.35 8.42 -9.02
CA SER A 72 -7.60 8.02 -9.67
C SER A 72 -7.41 6.99 -10.80
N SER A 73 -6.28 7.05 -11.52
CA SER A 73 -5.94 6.08 -12.58
C SER A 73 -5.63 4.68 -12.03
N GLU A 74 -5.34 4.58 -10.73
CA GLU A 74 -5.11 3.32 -10.02
C GLU A 74 -6.21 3.05 -8.96
N GLY A 75 -7.43 3.56 -9.16
CA GLY A 75 -8.59 3.28 -8.30
C GLY A 75 -8.76 4.21 -7.10
N GLY A 76 -8.13 5.39 -7.13
CA GLY A 76 -8.38 6.48 -6.20
C GLY A 76 -9.78 7.07 -6.36
N GLN A 77 -10.34 7.62 -5.28
CA GLN A 77 -11.74 8.09 -5.30
C GLN A 77 -11.91 9.51 -5.83
N ILE A 78 -10.82 10.28 -5.91
CA ILE A 78 -10.84 11.64 -6.44
C ILE A 78 -9.74 11.85 -7.47
N LYS A 79 -10.09 12.55 -8.55
CA LYS A 79 -9.14 13.03 -9.54
C LYS A 79 -8.81 14.49 -9.22
N ILE A 80 -7.53 14.77 -9.02
CA ILE A 80 -6.99 16.10 -8.74
C ILE A 80 -5.79 16.35 -9.65
N ASP A 81 -5.33 17.59 -9.73
CA ASP A 81 -4.14 17.89 -10.53
C ASP A 81 -2.83 17.45 -9.85
N LYS A 82 -1.76 17.41 -10.64
CA LYS A 82 -0.44 16.98 -10.21
C LYS A 82 0.12 17.81 -9.04
N ASN A 83 -0.07 19.13 -9.07
CA ASN A 83 0.46 20.04 -8.06
C ASN A 83 -0.28 19.86 -6.74
N GLU A 84 -1.62 19.76 -6.78
CA GLU A 84 -2.43 19.44 -5.60
C GLU A 84 -2.01 18.10 -5.00
N ARG A 85 -1.89 17.05 -5.82
CA ARG A 85 -1.45 15.73 -5.38
C ARG A 85 -0.08 15.78 -4.72
N PHE A 86 0.86 16.53 -5.30
CA PHE A 86 2.19 16.71 -4.71
C PHE A 86 2.12 17.39 -3.32
N GLN A 87 1.33 18.45 -3.16
CA GLN A 87 1.19 19.12 -1.85
C GLN A 87 0.63 18.16 -0.79
N ILE A 88 -0.34 17.32 -1.15
CA ILE A 88 -0.89 16.32 -0.23
C ILE A 88 0.16 15.28 0.15
N LEU A 89 0.89 14.72 -0.83
CA LEU A 89 1.96 13.76 -0.57
C LEU A 89 3.04 14.35 0.34
N LYS A 90 3.38 15.63 0.15
CA LYS A 90 4.31 16.36 1.01
C LYS A 90 3.81 16.42 2.45
N VAL A 91 2.59 16.90 2.71
CA VAL A 91 2.08 16.99 4.09
C VAL A 91 1.89 15.62 4.75
N LEU A 92 1.58 14.57 3.96
CA LEU A 92 1.56 13.19 4.43
C LEU A 92 2.95 12.74 4.92
N ILE A 93 4.02 13.05 4.19
CA ILE A 93 5.39 12.74 4.60
C ILE A 93 5.79 13.54 5.84
N GLU A 94 5.48 14.85 5.88
CA GLU A 94 5.84 15.74 6.98
C GLU A 94 5.19 15.34 8.31
N ALA A 95 4.03 14.69 8.26
CA ALA A 95 3.34 14.11 9.41
C ALA A 95 4.02 12.82 9.94
N LYS A 96 5.04 12.29 9.23
CA LYS A 96 5.88 11.15 9.61
C LYS A 96 5.12 9.83 9.88
N PRO A 97 4.29 9.34 8.96
CA PRO A 97 3.77 7.97 9.02
C PRO A 97 4.94 6.97 8.92
N LYS A 98 4.70 5.72 9.33
CA LYS A 98 5.73 4.69 9.17
C LYS A 98 6.05 4.43 7.70
N TYR A 99 5.01 4.43 6.86
CA TYR A 99 5.10 4.23 5.43
C TYR A 99 4.28 5.27 4.67
N LEU A 100 4.72 5.62 3.47
CA LEU A 100 3.92 6.29 2.45
C LEU A 100 3.81 5.35 1.22
N ASP A 101 2.61 5.18 0.68
CA ASP A 101 2.38 4.51 -0.60
C ASP A 101 2.46 5.54 -1.74
N ILE A 102 3.25 5.21 -2.78
CA ILE A 102 3.43 6.04 -3.98
C ILE A 102 3.48 5.15 -5.23
N GLU A 103 2.72 5.51 -6.26
CA GLU A 103 2.58 4.73 -7.48
C GLU A 103 3.86 4.76 -8.33
N LEU A 104 4.25 3.63 -8.94
CA LEU A 104 5.39 3.51 -9.87
C LEU A 104 5.28 4.49 -11.05
N ASN A 105 4.05 4.72 -11.50
CA ASN A 105 3.72 5.55 -12.64
C ASN A 105 3.64 7.05 -12.31
N THR A 106 3.89 7.43 -11.05
CA THR A 106 4.00 8.85 -10.66
C THR A 106 5.02 9.58 -11.54
N GLU A 107 4.69 10.81 -11.90
CA GLU A 107 5.51 11.71 -12.71
C GLU A 107 6.90 11.90 -12.08
N LYS A 108 7.92 12.03 -12.93
CA LYS A 108 9.33 12.00 -12.50
C LYS A 108 9.65 13.10 -11.49
N ASP A 109 9.18 14.32 -11.72
CA ASP A 109 9.40 15.46 -10.85
C ASP A 109 8.78 15.25 -9.46
N VAL A 110 7.53 14.79 -9.41
CA VAL A 110 6.82 14.47 -8.16
C VAL A 110 7.50 13.32 -7.42
N LEU A 111 7.82 12.22 -8.13
CA LEU A 111 8.42 11.03 -7.54
C LEU A 111 9.82 11.32 -6.96
N SER A 112 10.64 12.10 -7.66
CA SER A 112 11.97 12.49 -7.17
C SER A 112 11.88 13.25 -5.85
N GLU A 113 10.96 14.20 -5.78
CA GLU A 113 10.79 15.03 -4.60
C GLU A 113 10.19 14.24 -3.44
N VAL A 114 9.23 13.33 -3.70
CA VAL A 114 8.70 12.39 -2.71
C VAL A 114 9.80 11.50 -2.13
N ILE A 115 10.68 10.94 -2.97
CA ILE A 115 11.79 10.10 -2.50
C ILE A 115 12.75 10.92 -1.61
N ARG A 116 13.09 12.14 -2.04
CA ARG A 116 13.95 13.05 -1.29
C ARG A 116 13.34 13.40 0.07
N LEU A 117 12.07 13.80 0.10
CA LEU A 117 11.35 14.16 1.31
C LEU A 117 11.17 12.95 2.24
N ALA A 118 10.80 11.78 1.72
CA ALA A 118 10.65 10.58 2.52
C ALA A 118 11.97 10.18 3.22
N SER A 119 13.10 10.29 2.50
CA SER A 119 14.43 10.10 3.08
C SER A 119 14.72 11.12 4.20
N LEU A 120 14.49 12.41 3.94
CA LEU A 120 14.71 13.49 4.91
C LEU A 120 13.89 13.32 6.20
N TYR A 121 12.61 12.95 6.06
CA TYR A 121 11.68 12.76 7.16
C TYR A 121 11.70 11.35 7.76
N LYS A 122 12.56 10.46 7.25
CA LYS A 122 12.70 9.05 7.68
C LYS A 122 11.42 8.22 7.54
N VAL A 123 10.62 8.53 6.51
CA VAL A 123 9.42 7.79 6.12
C VAL A 123 9.81 6.71 5.11
N LYS A 124 9.34 5.47 5.30
CA LYS A 124 9.62 4.38 4.35
C LYS A 124 8.64 4.42 3.18
N LEU A 125 9.08 4.03 1.99
CA LEU A 125 8.23 4.04 0.80
C LEU A 125 7.71 2.64 0.45
N ILE A 126 6.44 2.60 0.04
CA ILE A 126 5.81 1.49 -0.66
C ILE A 126 5.58 1.96 -2.09
N TYR A 127 6.31 1.36 -3.02
CA TYR A 127 6.22 1.63 -4.45
C TYR A 127 5.16 0.73 -5.06
N SER A 128 4.00 1.29 -5.41
CA SER A 128 2.81 0.52 -5.74
C SER A 128 2.42 0.59 -7.21
N TYR A 129 1.76 -0.46 -7.71
CA TYR A 129 1.20 -0.52 -9.04
C TYR A 129 -0.02 -1.45 -9.03
N HIS A 130 -1.08 -1.01 -9.70
CA HIS A 130 -2.35 -1.73 -9.76
C HIS A 130 -2.78 -1.91 -11.22
N ASP A 131 -3.01 -3.16 -11.62
CA ASP A 131 -3.64 -3.52 -12.89
C ASP A 131 -5.05 -4.05 -12.61
N PHE A 132 -6.06 -3.30 -13.03
CA PHE A 132 -7.47 -3.61 -12.81
C PHE A 132 -8.06 -4.51 -13.90
N GLU A 133 -7.29 -4.82 -14.94
CA GLU A 133 -7.79 -5.57 -16.10
C GLU A 133 -7.25 -6.99 -16.13
N LYS A 134 -5.96 -7.18 -15.80
CA LYS A 134 -5.31 -8.47 -16.01
C LYS A 134 -4.17 -8.77 -15.06
N THR A 135 -3.69 -10.00 -15.19
CA THR A 135 -2.45 -10.47 -14.59
C THR A 135 -1.42 -10.69 -15.72
N PRO A 136 -0.25 -10.04 -15.68
CA PRO A 136 0.75 -10.18 -16.73
C PRO A 136 1.56 -11.48 -16.58
N SER A 137 2.48 -11.74 -17.50
CA SER A 137 3.49 -12.79 -17.31
C SER A 137 4.52 -12.41 -16.23
N TYR A 138 5.25 -13.40 -15.71
CA TYR A 138 6.34 -13.16 -14.74
C TYR A 138 7.43 -12.24 -15.28
N ILE A 139 7.75 -12.38 -16.57
CA ILE A 139 8.76 -11.55 -17.24
C ILE A 139 8.28 -10.11 -17.32
N GLU A 140 7.03 -9.87 -17.72
CA GLU A 140 6.45 -8.53 -17.79
C GLU A 140 6.38 -7.87 -16.42
N ALA A 141 5.93 -8.59 -15.39
CA ALA A 141 5.90 -8.07 -14.01
C ALA A 141 7.31 -7.73 -13.48
N SER A 142 8.30 -8.57 -13.78
CA SER A 142 9.70 -8.30 -13.41
C SER A 142 10.25 -7.07 -14.15
N ASN A 143 9.90 -6.93 -15.44
CA ASN A 143 10.29 -5.80 -16.27
C ASN A 143 9.68 -4.47 -15.78
N LEU A 144 8.50 -4.47 -15.15
CA LEU A 144 7.93 -3.26 -14.53
C LEU A 144 8.89 -2.68 -13.48
N ILE A 145 9.44 -3.54 -12.63
CA ILE A 145 10.38 -3.15 -11.58
C ILE A 145 11.71 -2.71 -12.19
N GLU A 146 12.20 -3.44 -13.18
CA GLU A 146 13.45 -3.08 -13.86
C GLU A 146 13.36 -1.70 -14.51
N LYS A 147 12.26 -1.44 -15.23
CA LYS A 147 11.98 -0.15 -15.85
C LYS A 147 11.88 0.95 -14.81
N PHE A 148 11.22 0.69 -13.69
CA PHE A 148 11.14 1.63 -12.58
C PHE A 148 12.52 1.95 -12.01
N LEU A 149 13.35 0.94 -11.72
CA LEU A 149 14.72 1.14 -11.21
C LEU A 149 15.60 1.90 -12.22
N LYS A 150 15.49 1.57 -13.51
CA LYS A 150 16.19 2.30 -14.59
C LYS A 150 15.75 3.76 -14.67
N LYS A 151 14.44 4.04 -14.58
CA LYS A 151 13.88 5.40 -14.52
C LYS A 151 14.48 6.17 -13.33
N LEU A 152 14.50 5.57 -12.14
CA LEU A 152 15.08 6.19 -10.94
C LEU A 152 16.57 6.52 -11.12
N ASN A 153 17.37 5.57 -11.60
CA ASN A 153 18.82 5.74 -11.69
C ASN A 153 19.25 6.62 -12.87
N ASN A 154 18.73 6.35 -14.07
CA ASN A 154 19.24 6.95 -15.30
C ASN A 154 18.57 8.29 -15.62
N GLU A 155 17.29 8.45 -15.28
CA GLU A 155 16.51 9.61 -15.68
C GLU A 155 16.32 10.60 -14.53
N MET A 156 16.32 10.11 -13.29
CA MET A 156 16.12 10.92 -12.08
C MET A 156 17.38 11.03 -11.21
N LEU A 157 18.46 10.32 -11.57
CA LEU A 157 19.76 10.33 -10.86
C LEU A 157 19.66 9.99 -9.37
N ILE A 158 18.71 9.11 -9.01
CA ILE A 158 18.50 8.67 -7.62
C ILE A 158 19.39 7.48 -7.32
N ASP A 159 20.20 7.59 -6.26
CA ASP A 159 20.98 6.46 -5.74
C ASP A 159 20.02 5.33 -5.32
N LEU A 160 20.15 4.18 -5.99
CA LEU A 160 19.29 3.03 -5.74
C LEU A 160 19.38 2.51 -4.30
N LYS A 161 20.45 2.83 -3.55
CA LYS A 161 20.55 2.53 -2.11
C LYS A 161 19.44 3.19 -1.30
N ILE A 162 18.95 4.37 -1.72
CA ILE A 162 17.86 5.09 -1.05
C ILE A 162 16.56 4.28 -1.15
N VAL A 163 16.35 3.62 -2.29
CA VAL A 163 15.11 2.88 -2.58
C VAL A 163 15.23 1.37 -2.30
N GLU A 164 16.44 0.85 -2.04
CA GLU A 164 16.72 -0.56 -1.74
C GLU A 164 15.91 -1.08 -0.54
N SER A 165 15.57 -0.19 0.41
CA SER A 165 14.77 -0.52 1.59
C SER A 165 13.26 -0.43 1.38
N GLY A 166 12.83 -0.01 0.18
CA GLY A 166 11.43 0.11 -0.20
C GLY A 166 10.71 -1.23 -0.31
N ILE A 167 9.38 -1.17 -0.29
CA ILE A 167 8.51 -2.32 -0.53
C ILE A 167 7.83 -2.14 -1.88
N TYR A 168 7.91 -3.15 -2.74
CA TYR A 168 7.21 -3.15 -4.03
C TYR A 168 5.85 -3.80 -3.88
N LYS A 169 4.78 -3.06 -4.20
CA LYS A 169 3.38 -3.51 -4.10
C LYS A 169 2.81 -3.65 -5.51
N LEU A 170 2.72 -4.87 -6.02
CA LEU A 170 2.18 -5.15 -7.36
C LEU A 170 0.88 -5.92 -7.24
N ILE A 171 -0.24 -5.27 -7.55
CA ILE A 171 -1.58 -5.84 -7.42
C ILE A 171 -2.18 -5.98 -8.81
N PHE A 172 -2.68 -7.17 -9.14
CA PHE A 172 -3.22 -7.50 -10.47
C PHE A 172 -4.67 -7.94 -10.37
N THR A 173 -5.34 -8.21 -11.48
CA THR A 173 -6.70 -8.78 -11.49
C THR A 173 -6.68 -10.18 -12.05
N ALA A 174 -7.29 -11.13 -11.31
CA ALA A 174 -7.37 -12.52 -11.74
C ALA A 174 -8.60 -12.74 -12.63
N ASN A 175 -8.35 -13.17 -13.86
CA ASN A 175 -9.35 -13.62 -14.84
C ASN A 175 -9.42 -15.15 -14.91
N SER A 176 -8.39 -15.86 -14.44
CA SER A 176 -8.38 -17.31 -14.23
C SER A 176 -7.73 -17.68 -12.88
N PHE A 177 -7.87 -18.94 -12.45
CA PHE A 177 -7.26 -19.37 -11.19
C PHE A 177 -5.73 -19.30 -11.27
N GLU A 178 -5.15 -19.64 -12.43
CA GLU A 178 -3.72 -19.67 -12.70
C GLU A 178 -3.05 -18.30 -12.52
N ASP A 179 -3.78 -17.21 -12.75
CA ASP A 179 -3.31 -15.84 -12.52
C ASP A 179 -2.81 -15.65 -11.07
N ASN A 180 -3.39 -16.35 -10.11
CA ASN A 180 -2.96 -16.28 -8.72
C ASN A 180 -1.51 -16.75 -8.51
N LEU A 181 -0.95 -17.56 -9.40
CA LEU A 181 0.40 -18.11 -9.25
C LEU A 181 1.48 -17.06 -9.45
N LEU A 182 1.27 -16.09 -10.34
CA LEU A 182 2.20 -14.99 -10.60
C LEU A 182 2.56 -14.20 -9.32
N PRO A 183 1.62 -13.56 -8.61
CA PRO A 183 1.96 -12.75 -7.44
C PRO A 183 2.63 -13.56 -6.33
N LEU A 184 2.27 -14.84 -6.20
CA LEU A 184 2.92 -15.76 -5.27
C LEU A 184 4.37 -16.02 -5.67
N GLN A 185 4.62 -16.24 -6.96
CA GLN A 185 5.97 -16.39 -7.50
C GLN A 185 6.81 -15.13 -7.25
N LEU A 186 6.29 -13.94 -7.52
CA LEU A 186 6.98 -12.66 -7.25
C LEU A 186 7.40 -12.52 -5.79
N CYS A 187 6.50 -12.84 -4.86
CA CYS A 187 6.80 -12.79 -3.42
C CYS A 187 7.90 -13.79 -3.03
N LYS A 188 7.90 -14.97 -3.65
CA LYS A 188 8.82 -16.08 -3.33
C LYS A 188 10.21 -15.87 -3.91
N THR A 189 10.29 -15.53 -5.20
CA THR A 189 11.55 -15.42 -5.93
C THR A 189 12.27 -14.13 -5.58
N LYS A 190 11.54 -13.05 -5.24
CA LYS A 190 12.08 -11.71 -4.98
C LYS A 190 13.08 -11.33 -6.07
N PRO A 191 12.61 -10.96 -7.27
CA PRO A 191 13.46 -10.79 -8.45
C PRO A 191 14.70 -9.89 -8.23
N TYR A 192 14.70 -9.05 -7.20
CA TYR A 192 15.86 -8.27 -6.77
C TYR A 192 16.18 -8.53 -5.29
N LYS A 193 17.46 -8.81 -5.00
CA LYS A 193 17.96 -9.13 -3.66
C LYS A 193 17.65 -7.98 -2.67
N LYS A 194 17.24 -8.34 -1.45
CA LYS A 194 16.87 -7.47 -0.31
C LYS A 194 15.53 -6.72 -0.38
N GLN A 195 14.86 -6.68 -1.52
CA GLN A 195 13.55 -6.02 -1.64
C GLN A 195 12.44 -6.85 -0.98
N ARG A 196 11.42 -6.15 -0.49
CA ARG A 196 10.20 -6.75 0.07
C ARG A 196 9.06 -6.56 -0.92
N PHE A 197 8.19 -7.55 -1.02
CA PHE A 197 7.07 -7.54 -1.96
C PHE A 197 5.74 -7.59 -1.23
N ILE A 198 4.74 -6.93 -1.78
CA ILE A 198 3.33 -7.17 -1.51
C ILE A 198 2.71 -7.50 -2.86
N SER A 199 2.22 -8.71 -3.05
CA SER A 199 1.59 -9.05 -4.32
C SER A 199 0.51 -10.11 -4.14
N PHE A 200 -0.63 -9.88 -4.78
CA PHE A 200 -1.78 -10.76 -4.90
C PHE A 200 -2.72 -10.23 -5.99
N CYS A 201 -3.70 -11.02 -6.39
CA CYS A 201 -4.72 -10.62 -7.35
C CYS A 201 -6.01 -10.12 -6.65
N MET A 202 -6.70 -9.19 -7.31
CA MET A 202 -8.03 -8.69 -6.99
C MET A 202 -9.11 -9.60 -7.57
N GLY A 203 -10.36 -9.30 -7.21
CA GLY A 203 -11.53 -10.06 -7.63
C GLY A 203 -11.73 -11.34 -6.81
N ASP A 204 -12.86 -12.01 -7.04
CA ASP A 204 -13.22 -13.22 -6.30
C ASP A 204 -12.28 -14.39 -6.64
N ILE A 205 -11.80 -14.48 -7.88
CA ILE A 205 -10.78 -15.45 -8.29
C ILE A 205 -9.44 -15.18 -7.59
N GLY A 206 -9.11 -13.90 -7.34
CA GLY A 206 -7.88 -13.47 -6.69
C GLY A 206 -7.80 -13.77 -5.19
N LEU A 207 -8.89 -14.25 -4.59
CA LEU A 207 -9.00 -14.56 -3.17
C LEU A 207 -7.89 -15.50 -2.69
N PHE A 208 -7.56 -16.49 -3.53
CA PHE A 208 -6.52 -17.48 -3.23
C PHE A 208 -5.17 -16.81 -2.99
N SER A 209 -4.66 -16.02 -3.94
CA SER A 209 -3.39 -15.32 -3.77
C SER A 209 -3.44 -14.27 -2.66
N ARG A 210 -4.57 -13.58 -2.45
CA ARG A 210 -4.73 -12.62 -1.35
C ARG A 210 -4.47 -13.25 0.01
N ILE A 211 -5.04 -14.42 0.27
CA ILE A 211 -4.81 -15.13 1.54
C ILE A 211 -3.40 -15.72 1.57
N THR A 212 -2.97 -16.34 0.46
CA THR A 212 -1.80 -17.21 0.46
C THR A 212 -0.46 -16.49 0.23
N CYS A 213 -0.47 -15.22 -0.18
CA CYS A 213 0.76 -14.48 -0.50
C CYS A 213 1.75 -14.39 0.66
N ILE A 214 1.26 -14.38 1.90
CA ILE A 214 2.12 -14.35 3.09
C ILE A 214 2.95 -15.64 3.24
N PHE A 215 2.45 -16.79 2.79
CA PHE A 215 3.21 -18.05 2.78
C PHE A 215 4.32 -18.01 1.73
N SER A 216 4.10 -17.27 0.65
CA SER A 216 5.09 -16.99 -0.38
C SER A 216 6.07 -15.87 -0.01
N GLY A 217 5.98 -15.30 1.20
CA GLY A 217 6.92 -14.28 1.68
C GLY A 217 6.49 -12.83 1.39
N SER A 218 5.23 -12.60 1.04
CA SER A 218 4.65 -11.25 1.00
C SER A 218 4.82 -10.54 2.33
N PHE A 219 5.13 -9.24 2.29
CA PHE A 219 5.32 -8.40 3.46
C PHE A 219 4.05 -8.30 4.30
N LEU A 220 2.89 -8.24 3.65
CA LEU A 220 1.57 -8.21 4.28
C LEU A 220 0.50 -8.69 3.30
N THR A 221 -0.70 -8.95 3.82
CA THR A 221 -1.94 -9.02 3.04
C THR A 221 -2.92 -7.95 3.50
N TYR A 222 -3.91 -7.63 2.67
CA TYR A 222 -4.97 -6.67 2.99
C TYR A 222 -6.28 -7.39 3.30
N GLY A 223 -6.86 -7.04 4.45
CA GLY A 223 -8.24 -7.36 4.81
C GLY A 223 -9.03 -6.10 5.14
N TYR A 224 -10.35 -6.21 5.22
CA TYR A 224 -11.21 -5.10 5.64
C TYR A 224 -11.79 -5.31 7.04
N PHE A 225 -12.41 -4.27 7.60
CA PHE A 225 -13.19 -4.37 8.83
C PHE A 225 -14.64 -3.92 8.63
N GLU A 226 -14.91 -2.62 8.47
CA GLU A 226 -16.28 -2.13 8.20
C GLU A 226 -16.57 -2.05 6.71
N GLU A 227 -15.70 -1.37 5.96
CA GLU A 227 -15.90 -1.13 4.54
C GLU A 227 -14.76 -1.71 3.71
N LYS A 228 -15.10 -2.22 2.52
CA LYS A 228 -14.13 -2.67 1.54
C LYS A 228 -13.59 -1.45 0.77
N THR A 229 -12.28 -1.37 0.56
CA THR A 229 -11.61 -0.35 -0.25
C THR A 229 -11.09 -0.87 -1.60
N ALA A 230 -11.22 -2.18 -1.84
CA ALA A 230 -10.85 -2.84 -3.09
C ALA A 230 -11.64 -4.15 -3.29
N LEU A 231 -11.74 -4.63 -4.54
CA LEU A 231 -12.46 -5.85 -4.90
C LEU A 231 -11.81 -7.11 -4.29
N GLY A 232 -12.65 -8.05 -3.85
CA GLY A 232 -12.22 -9.33 -3.26
C GLY A 232 -11.62 -9.21 -1.85
N GLN A 233 -11.78 -8.08 -1.13
CA GLN A 233 -11.32 -7.97 0.25
C GLN A 233 -12.12 -8.90 1.20
N ILE A 234 -11.39 -9.56 2.10
CA ILE A 234 -11.92 -10.44 3.14
C ILE A 234 -11.85 -9.73 4.49
N HIS A 235 -12.84 -9.98 5.35
CA HIS A 235 -12.85 -9.41 6.69
C HIS A 235 -11.64 -9.93 7.49
N ILE A 236 -10.94 -9.06 8.23
CA ILE A 236 -9.71 -9.41 8.95
C ILE A 236 -9.84 -10.63 9.87
N LYS A 237 -11.00 -10.82 10.51
CA LYS A 237 -11.26 -11.99 11.36
C LYS A 237 -11.26 -13.30 10.55
N GLU A 238 -11.80 -13.28 9.33
CA GLU A 238 -11.82 -14.45 8.46
C GLU A 238 -10.44 -14.78 7.92
N ILE A 239 -9.64 -13.77 7.53
CA ILE A 239 -8.23 -13.98 7.17
C ILE A 239 -7.51 -14.70 8.32
N ARG A 240 -7.63 -14.21 9.55
CA ARG A 240 -7.00 -14.87 10.71
C ARG A 240 -7.50 -16.29 10.94
N ARG A 241 -8.80 -16.53 10.79
CA ARG A 241 -9.37 -17.87 10.93
C ARG A 241 -8.73 -18.84 9.93
N ILE A 242 -8.62 -18.43 8.67
CA ILE A 242 -8.00 -19.25 7.61
C ILE A 242 -6.52 -19.48 7.90
N LEU A 243 -5.77 -18.45 8.27
CA LEU A 243 -4.34 -18.59 8.59
C LEU A 243 -4.09 -19.50 9.81
N LYS A 244 -4.97 -19.43 10.82
CA LYS A 244 -4.94 -20.33 11.97
C LYS A 244 -5.23 -21.78 11.57
N LEU A 245 -6.23 -22.00 10.72
CA LEU A 245 -6.58 -23.34 10.19
C LEU A 245 -5.44 -23.95 9.37
N MET A 246 -4.71 -23.14 8.61
CA MET A 246 -3.54 -23.57 7.84
C MET A 246 -2.28 -23.81 8.72
N ASN A 247 -2.42 -23.83 10.05
CA ASN A 247 -1.35 -23.99 11.02
C ASN A 247 -0.17 -23.00 10.81
N PHE A 248 -0.46 -21.81 10.30
CA PHE A 248 0.54 -20.75 10.22
C PHE A 248 0.72 -20.12 11.59
N ASN A 249 1.44 -20.82 12.47
CA ASN A 249 1.70 -20.39 13.84
C ASN A 249 3.12 -19.81 14.01
N VAL A 250 3.17 -18.76 14.84
CA VAL A 250 4.29 -18.00 15.43
C VAL A 250 4.90 -16.89 14.59
#